data_AF-A0A4D6MCH0-F1
#
_entry.id   AF-A0A4D6MCH0-F1
#
_cell.length_a   1.000
_cell.length_b   1.000
_cell.length_c   1.000
_cell.angle_alpha   90.00
_cell.angle_beta   90.00
_cell.angle_gamma   90.00
#
_symmetry.space_group_name_H-M   'P 1'
#
loop_
_entity.id
_entity.type
_entity.pdbx_description
1 polymer ?
#
loop_
_entity_poly.entity_id
_entity_poly.type
_entity_poly.pdbx_seq_one_letter_code
_entity_poly.pdbx_strand_id
1 'polypeptide(L)'
;MKSGFEKMVLQKNKKKGRYEDETRRKSTRFLVTINIMGSAGPIRFVVNEKEVVSAVIETALKSYAREGRLPVLGFDATNFFLYCANAGFDGILLSLLFFNPFSNSTNF
;
A
#
# COMPACT_ATOMS: atom_id res chain seq x y z
N MET A 1 -39.62 0.04 -47.14
CA MET A 1 -38.16 0.23 -47.25
C MET A 1 -37.78 1.39 -46.34
N LYS A 2 -37.08 1.15 -45.22
CA LYS A 2 -36.70 2.22 -44.28
C LYS A 2 -35.64 3.11 -44.93
N SER A 3 -35.96 4.40 -45.06
CA SER A 3 -35.14 5.36 -45.81
C SER A 3 -33.84 5.67 -45.06
N GLY A 4 -32.77 5.97 -45.82
CA GLY A 4 -31.42 6.18 -45.31
C GLY A 4 -31.26 7.28 -44.25
N PHE A 5 -32.31 8.06 -43.99
CA PHE A 5 -32.32 9.10 -42.95
C PHE A 5 -32.43 8.55 -41.52
N GLU A 6 -33.06 7.39 -41.29
CA GLU A 6 -33.14 6.80 -39.94
C GLU A 6 -31.77 6.35 -39.40
N LYS A 7 -30.81 6.02 -40.29
CA LYS A 7 -29.46 5.60 -39.87
C LYS A 7 -28.57 6.75 -39.38
N MET A 8 -28.96 8.00 -39.62
CA MET A 8 -28.22 9.19 -39.15
C MET A 8 -28.63 9.67 -37.75
N VAL A 9 -29.74 9.18 -37.19
CA VAL A 9 -30.24 9.65 -35.88
C VAL A 9 -29.70 8.82 -34.70
N LEU A 10 -28.90 7.76 -34.95
CA LEU A 10 -28.26 6.96 -33.90
C LEU A 10 -26.73 7.08 -33.88
N GLN A 11 -26.21 8.30 -33.99
CA GLN A 11 -24.83 8.60 -33.60
C GLN A 11 -24.82 9.76 -32.63
N LYS A 12 -25.08 9.51 -31.34
CA LYS A 12 -24.62 10.43 -30.31
C LYS A 12 -24.44 9.74 -28.96
N ASN A 13 -23.20 9.86 -28.49
CA ASN A 13 -22.78 9.87 -27.08
C ASN A 13 -22.51 8.52 -26.40
N LYS A 14 -21.40 7.88 -26.78
CA LYS A 14 -20.68 6.92 -25.92
C LYS A 14 -19.26 7.42 -25.61
N LYS A 15 -19.13 8.65 -25.12
CA LYS A 15 -17.86 9.25 -24.66
C LYS A 15 -17.85 9.54 -23.14
N LYS A 16 -18.53 8.73 -22.34
CA LYS A 16 -18.55 8.83 -20.87
C LYS A 16 -17.94 7.57 -20.24
N GLY A 17 -16.66 7.32 -20.54
CA GLY A 17 -15.94 6.16 -20.00
C GLY A 17 -14.42 6.21 -20.13
N ARG A 18 -13.85 7.20 -20.83
CA ARG A 18 -12.38 7.32 -20.98
C ARG A 18 -11.69 8.01 -19.80
N TYR A 19 -12.36 8.96 -19.14
CA TYR A 19 -11.76 9.71 -18.04
C TYR A 19 -11.54 8.86 -16.77
N GLU A 20 -12.41 7.89 -16.49
CA GLU A 20 -12.23 6.94 -15.38
C GLU A 20 -11.18 5.86 -15.68
N ASP A 21 -10.99 5.49 -16.95
CA ASP A 21 -9.99 4.48 -17.36
C ASP A 21 -8.56 5.08 -17.41
N GLU A 22 -8.39 6.33 -17.88
CA GLU A 22 -7.08 7.01 -17.84
C GLU A 22 -6.62 7.35 -16.41
N THR A 23 -7.54 7.73 -15.52
CA THR A 23 -7.22 7.95 -14.09
C THR A 23 -7.03 6.66 -13.31
N ARG A 24 -7.53 5.51 -13.80
CA ARG A 24 -7.17 4.18 -13.27
C ARG A 24 -5.76 3.75 -13.67
N ARG A 25 -5.27 4.17 -14.84
CA ARG A 25 -3.95 3.79 -15.37
C ARG A 25 -2.78 4.60 -14.79
N LYS A 26 -3.05 5.80 -14.28
CA LYS A 26 -2.07 6.61 -13.52
C LYS A 26 -2.25 6.34 -12.03
N SER A 27 -1.91 5.14 -11.55
CA SER A 27 -1.69 4.95 -10.11
C SER A 27 -0.32 5.52 -9.75
N THR A 28 -0.29 6.60 -8.97
CA THR A 28 0.96 7.05 -8.37
C THR A 28 1.46 5.94 -7.46
N ARG A 29 2.72 5.55 -7.67
CA ARG A 29 3.37 4.51 -6.89
C ARG A 29 4.53 5.11 -6.12
N PHE A 30 4.62 4.76 -4.85
CA PHE A 30 5.67 5.20 -3.96
C PHE A 30 6.58 4.04 -3.61
N LEU A 31 7.88 4.29 -3.58
CA LEU A 31 8.82 3.38 -2.94
C LEU A 31 8.83 3.71 -1.45
N VAL A 32 8.42 2.76 -0.61
CA VAL A 32 8.54 2.90 0.84
C VAL A 32 9.72 2.08 1.34
N THR A 33 10.32 2.57 2.42
CA THR A 33 11.31 1.81 3.18
C THR A 33 10.84 1.76 4.63
N ILE A 34 10.61 0.54 5.10
CA ILE A 34 10.13 0.24 6.44
C ILE A 34 11.31 -0.28 7.24
N ASN A 35 11.63 0.38 8.33
CA ASN A 35 12.59 -0.11 9.31
C ASN A 35 11.85 -0.78 10.46
N ILE A 36 12.42 -1.88 10.93
CA ILE A 36 11.91 -2.62 12.08
C ILE A 36 13.03 -2.67 13.10
N MET A 37 12.73 -2.26 14.34
CA MET A 37 13.73 -2.21 15.39
C MET A 37 14.27 -3.60 15.70
N GLY A 38 15.60 -3.72 15.79
CA GLY A 38 16.27 -5.01 15.99
C GLY A 38 16.36 -5.90 14.75
N SER A 39 15.87 -5.45 13.58
CA SER A 39 16.00 -6.18 12.32
C SER A 39 17.38 -6.04 11.70
N ALA A 40 17.73 -6.98 10.81
CA ALA A 40 18.94 -6.96 9.98
C ALA A 40 19.00 -5.78 8.98
N GLY A 41 17.91 -5.01 8.82
CA GLY A 41 17.90 -3.79 8.02
C GLY A 41 16.50 -3.33 7.63
N PRO A 42 16.38 -2.39 6.69
CA PRO A 42 15.11 -1.98 6.13
C PRO A 42 14.48 -3.04 5.21
N ILE A 43 13.16 -2.98 5.04
CA ILE A 43 12.40 -3.63 3.97
C ILE A 43 11.94 -2.56 2.98
N ARG A 44 12.12 -2.81 1.69
CA ARG A 44 11.81 -1.86 0.62
C ARG A 44 10.84 -2.48 -0.37
N PHE A 45 9.73 -1.82 -0.63
CA PHE A 45 8.75 -2.24 -1.64
C PHE A 45 7.96 -1.06 -2.19
N VAL A 46 7.24 -1.32 -3.27
CA VAL A 46 6.43 -0.31 -3.96
C VAL A 46 4.98 -0.44 -3.52
N VAL A 47 4.34 0.70 -3.24
CA VAL A 47 2.97 0.81 -2.76
C VAL A 47 2.19 1.75 -3.67
N ASN A 48 0.89 1.54 -3.82
CA ASN A 48 0.03 2.48 -4.54
C ASN A 48 -0.48 3.59 -3.61
N GLU A 49 -0.67 4.78 -4.14
CA GLU A 49 -1.22 5.92 -3.40
C GLU A 49 -2.59 5.63 -2.75
N LYS A 50 -3.40 4.80 -3.40
CA LYS A 50 -4.77 4.46 -2.95
C LYS A 50 -4.79 3.32 -1.93
N GLU A 51 -3.63 2.81 -1.53
CA GLU A 51 -3.52 1.66 -0.64
C GLU A 51 -3.66 2.09 0.82
N VAL A 52 -4.43 1.32 1.59
CA VAL A 52 -4.63 1.60 3.02
C VAL A 52 -3.40 1.22 3.83
N VAL A 53 -3.14 1.95 4.92
CA VAL A 53 -1.94 1.75 5.75
C VAL A 53 -1.84 0.32 6.29
N SER A 54 -2.95 -0.31 6.67
CA SER A 54 -2.95 -1.70 7.14
C SER A 54 -2.36 -2.67 6.11
N ALA A 55 -2.70 -2.51 4.82
CA ALA A 55 -2.17 -3.33 3.74
C ALA A 55 -0.65 -3.14 3.54
N VAL A 56 -0.16 -1.92 3.76
CA VAL A 56 1.29 -1.61 3.76
C VAL A 56 2.00 -2.36 4.89
N ILE A 57 1.43 -2.35 6.10
CA ILE A 57 1.97 -3.06 7.26
C ILE A 57 1.95 -4.58 7.01
N GLU A 58 0.84 -5.14 6.55
CA GLU A 58 0.76 -6.57 6.21
C GLU A 58 1.81 -6.98 5.16
N THR A 59 2.00 -6.15 4.14
CA THR A 59 3.00 -6.40 3.09
C THR A 59 4.41 -6.37 3.66
N ALA A 60 4.69 -5.46 4.59
CA ALA A 60 5.96 -5.40 5.30
C ALA A 60 6.17 -6.67 6.15
N LEU A 61 5.18 -7.09 6.95
CA LEU A 61 5.24 -8.29 7.80
C LEU A 61 5.43 -9.57 6.97
N LYS A 62 4.69 -9.71 5.86
CA LYS A 62 4.84 -10.85 4.94
C LYS A 62 6.24 -10.88 4.31
N SER A 63 6.75 -9.73 3.87
CA SER A 63 8.10 -9.62 3.30
C SER A 63 9.17 -9.96 4.35
N TYR A 64 8.98 -9.48 5.57
CA TYR A 64 9.86 -9.74 6.71
C TYR A 64 9.96 -11.23 7.05
N ALA A 65 8.81 -11.90 7.16
CA ALA A 65 8.74 -13.33 7.43
C ALA A 65 9.34 -14.15 6.29
N ARG A 66 9.11 -13.74 5.03
CA ARG A 66 9.68 -14.41 3.85
C ARG A 66 11.21 -14.31 3.81
N GLU A 67 11.78 -13.21 4.31
CA GLU A 67 13.22 -13.04 4.44
C GLU A 67 13.81 -13.77 5.67
N GLY A 68 12.97 -14.40 6.51
CA GLY A 68 13.42 -15.14 7.70
C GLY A 68 14.09 -14.24 8.74
N ARG A 69 13.70 -12.96 8.80
CA ARG A 69 14.34 -11.97 9.67
C ARG A 69 13.96 -12.17 11.14
N LEU A 70 14.84 -11.71 12.01
CA LEU A 70 14.65 -11.67 13.46
C LEU A 70 14.63 -10.21 13.94
N PRO A 71 13.85 -9.89 15.00
CA PRO A 71 12.99 -10.78 15.78
C PRO A 71 11.76 -11.28 15.01
N VAL A 72 11.22 -12.46 15.37
CA VAL A 72 9.98 -12.98 14.77
C VAL A 72 8.83 -12.05 15.12
N LEU A 73 8.10 -11.59 14.11
CA LEU A 73 6.92 -10.73 14.25
C LEU A 73 5.64 -11.54 14.04
N GLY A 74 4.55 -11.11 14.67
CA GLY A 74 3.22 -11.60 14.35
C GLY A 74 2.73 -11.13 12.97
N PHE A 75 1.61 -11.69 12.50
CA PHE A 75 1.00 -11.35 11.21
C PHE A 75 -0.14 -10.32 11.31
N ASP A 76 -0.58 -10.00 12.52
CA ASP A 76 -1.67 -9.05 12.76
C ASP A 76 -1.17 -7.61 12.65
N ALA A 77 -1.59 -6.90 11.61
CA ALA A 77 -1.22 -5.51 11.36
C ALA A 77 -1.74 -4.53 12.42
N THR A 78 -2.77 -4.89 13.19
CA THR A 78 -3.33 -4.00 14.22
C THR A 78 -2.39 -3.81 15.41
N ASN A 79 -1.43 -4.73 15.60
CA ASN A 79 -0.43 -4.67 16.66
C ASN A 79 0.75 -3.75 16.34
N PHE A 80 0.75 -3.12 15.16
CA PHE A 80 1.87 -2.32 14.67
C PHE A 80 1.44 -0.92 14.24
N PHE A 81 2.35 0.03 14.43
CA PHE A 81 2.18 1.42 14.00
C PHE A 81 3.35 1.85 13.13
N LEU A 82 3.06 2.64 12.09
CA LEU A 82 4.08 3.32 11.29
C LEU A 82 4.37 4.70 11.88
N TYR A 83 5.62 4.94 12.25
CA TYR A 83 6.10 6.25 12.70
C TYR A 83 6.91 6.96 11.62
N CYS A 84 6.72 8.27 11.51
CA CYS A 84 7.53 9.11 10.64
C CYS A 84 8.97 9.21 11.15
N ALA A 85 9.92 8.98 10.23
CA ALA A 85 11.36 9.10 10.40
C ALA A 85 11.87 10.43 10.96
N ASN A 86 11.11 11.52 10.77
CA ASN A 86 11.59 12.89 10.92
C ASN A 86 11.48 13.45 12.36
N ALA A 87 11.20 12.62 13.37
CA ALA A 87 11.15 13.04 14.77
C ALA A 87 12.56 13.03 15.39
N GLY A 88 13.45 13.92 14.93
CA GLY A 88 14.59 14.43 15.71
C GLY A 88 15.58 13.42 16.31
N PHE A 89 15.84 12.27 15.67
CA PHE A 89 16.99 11.44 16.01
C PHE A 89 17.97 11.46 14.83
N ASP A 90 19.05 12.24 15.00
CA ASP A 90 20.17 12.30 14.07
C ASP A 90 20.83 10.92 13.95
N GLY A 91 20.42 10.17 12.94
CA GLY A 91 21.02 8.86 12.63
C GLY A 91 20.07 7.91 11.91
N ILE A 92 19.76 8.20 10.64
CA ILE A 92 19.33 7.25 9.61
C ILE A 92 18.13 6.37 10.00
N LEU A 93 16.88 6.79 9.77
CA LEU A 93 15.79 5.80 9.83
C LEU A 93 14.50 6.21 9.11
N LEU A 94 14.28 5.67 7.90
CA LEU A 94 12.95 5.65 7.26
C LEU A 94 11.95 4.85 8.12
N SER A 95 10.66 5.17 8.03
CA SER A 95 9.55 4.73 8.93
C SER A 95 9.77 3.50 9.82
N LEU A 96 9.66 3.68 11.15
CA LEU A 96 9.75 2.61 12.14
C LEU A 96 8.40 1.90 12.31
N LEU A 97 8.40 0.57 12.22
CA LEU A 97 7.34 -0.28 12.79
C LEU A 97 7.67 -0.59 14.24
N PHE A 98 6.81 -0.13 15.16
CA PHE A 98 6.86 -0.52 16.57
C PHE A 98 5.79 -1.57 16.84
N PHE A 99 6.17 -2.66 17.52
CA PHE A 99 5.25 -3.67 18.03
C PHE A 99 4.64 -3.19 19.35
N ASN A 100 3.32 -3.07 19.43
CA ASN A 100 2.64 -2.76 20.69
C ASN A 100 2.35 -4.04 21.48
N PRO A 101 3.08 -4.33 22.58
CA PRO A 101 2.89 -5.55 23.36
C PRO A 101 1.55 -5.58 24.13
N PHE A 102 0.82 -4.47 24.20
CA PHE A 102 -0.49 -4.39 24.86
C PHE A 102 -1.66 -4.60 23.89
N SER A 103 -1.39 -4.78 22.61
CA SER A 103 -2.43 -5.10 21.63
C SER A 103 -2.72 -6.59 21.67
N ASN A 104 -3.69 -6.96 22.52
CA ASN A 104 -4.34 -8.25 22.69
C ASN A 104 -3.48 -9.52 22.52
N SER A 105 -3.18 -10.12 23.67
CA SER A 105 -2.73 -11.50 23.85
C SER A 105 -3.63 -12.50 23.11
N THR A 106 -3.27 -12.91 21.89
CA THR A 106 -3.57 -14.26 21.38
C THR A 106 -2.53 -14.75 20.37
N ASN A 107 -1.77 -15.74 20.84
CA ASN A 107 -1.07 -16.82 20.14
C ASN A 107 0.14 -16.48 19.25
N PHE A 108 1.30 -16.90 19.78
CA PHE A 108 2.56 -17.14 19.08
C PHE A 108 2.38 -18.06 17.87
#